data_AF-Q0QVX7-F1
#
_entry.id   AF-Q0QVX7-F1
#
_cell.length_a   1.000
_cell.length_b   1.000
_cell.length_c   1.000
_cell.angle_alpha   90.00
_cell.angle_beta   90.00
_cell.angle_gamma   90.00
#
_symmetry.space_group_name_H-M   'P 1'
#
loop_
_entity.id
_entity.type
_entity.pdbx_description
1 polymer ?
#
loop_
_entity_poly.entity_id
_entity_poly.type
_entity_poly.pdbx_seq_one_letter_code
_entity_poly.pdbx_strand_id
1 'polypeptide(L)'
;MITLITGVPGSGKTLSVVSDLAKKINNEWKDRKIFIEGIPELTIETTPIPEGHTINDMHVWLQYPENNGSVVIIDEAQNVFPPRSPAVKAPPLVEWLHVHRHSGIDIILITQMPQRIDKHVRDLVGAHYHIHKTPLGIFMRYFWDYCANNPRSEFANARPEVYKLDKKAFGLYKSAEIHTKVKTPKSRVLYIIPIALVLFALCFYLGYKLLLGLGQDEGTAEGEAKTQTIVSGEQLEQVRGTAHKASGEAGRNIGNQLGPDKENQNLTKEMFEPTVEGHPESKPIYNGVRQVKQMEFPVACVKSSNSCNCYSEQATVLKEIDKKTCIDYVDNGMPFNPYKDESQGRFVKLSESAGGVVN
;
A
#
# COMPACT_ATOMS: atom_id res chain seq x y z
N MET A 1 -11.19 23.26 12.74
CA MET A 1 -10.60 22.38 11.69
C MET A 1 -10.81 20.93 12.10
N ILE A 2 -11.11 20.02 11.16
CA ILE A 2 -11.24 18.59 11.46
C ILE A 2 -9.95 17.86 11.08
N THR A 3 -9.32 17.23 12.07
CA THR A 3 -8.14 16.37 11.92
C THR A 3 -8.56 14.92 12.15
N LEU A 4 -8.26 14.04 11.19
CA LEU A 4 -8.51 12.60 11.30
C LEU A 4 -7.20 11.85 11.57
N ILE A 5 -7.22 10.94 12.53
CA ILE A 5 -6.06 10.13 12.92
C ILE A 5 -6.47 8.66 12.83
N THR A 6 -5.83 7.93 11.91
CA THR A 6 -6.15 6.53 11.64
C THR A 6 -4.98 5.60 11.85
N GLY A 7 -5.26 4.31 12.04
CA GLY A 7 -4.23 3.29 12.22
C GLY A 7 -4.81 1.98 12.74
N VAL A 8 -4.10 0.88 12.48
CA VAL A 8 -4.51 -0.44 12.98
C VAL A 8 -4.53 -0.47 14.52
N PRO A 9 -5.34 -1.32 15.15
CA PRO A 9 -5.28 -1.55 16.59
C PRO A 9 -3.83 -1.80 17.06
N GLY A 10 -3.41 -1.12 18.13
CA GLY A 10 -2.04 -1.20 18.65
C GLY A 10 -1.00 -0.38 17.87
N SER A 11 -1.38 0.45 16.90
CA SER A 11 -0.44 1.34 16.19
C SER A 11 0.02 2.55 17.02
N GLY A 12 -0.60 2.79 18.18
CA GLY A 12 -0.30 3.96 19.03
C GLY A 12 -1.04 5.23 18.61
N LYS A 13 -2.17 5.12 17.90
CA LYS A 13 -3.00 6.26 17.46
C LYS A 13 -3.39 7.21 18.60
N THR A 14 -4.05 6.69 19.64
CA THR A 14 -4.48 7.46 20.81
C THR A 14 -3.28 8.05 21.55
N LEU A 15 -2.21 7.26 21.71
CA LEU A 15 -0.98 7.70 22.35
C LEU A 15 -0.29 8.86 21.60
N SER A 16 -0.36 8.85 20.26
CA SER A 16 0.14 9.97 19.45
C SER A 16 -0.59 11.26 19.75
N VAL A 17 -1.93 11.18 19.86
CA VAL A 17 -2.75 12.35 20.19
C VAL A 17 -2.47 12.87 21.59
N VAL A 18 -2.38 11.98 22.58
CA VAL A 18 -2.04 12.35 23.95
C VAL A 18 -0.65 12.99 24.03
N SER A 19 0.33 12.47 23.29
CA SER A 19 1.67 13.08 23.21
C SER A 19 1.63 14.47 22.59
N ASP A 20 0.87 14.65 21.50
CA ASP A 20 0.75 15.94 20.83
C ASP A 20 -0.02 16.94 21.70
N LEU A 21 -1.09 16.50 22.38
CA LEU A 21 -1.84 17.26 23.37
C LEU A 21 -0.94 17.76 24.50
N ALA A 22 -0.13 16.87 25.10
CA ALA A 22 0.78 17.23 26.20
C ALA A 22 1.82 18.30 25.80
N LYS A 23 2.23 18.34 24.54
CA LYS A 23 3.16 19.36 24.02
C LYS A 23 2.45 20.69 23.72
N LYS A 24 1.21 20.62 23.25
CA LYS A 24 0.46 21.80 22.81
C LYS A 24 -0.26 22.52 23.94
N ILE A 25 -0.67 21.82 24.99
CA ILE A 25 -1.47 22.39 26.08
C ILE A 25 -0.77 23.55 26.79
N ASN A 26 0.55 23.50 26.96
CA ASN A 26 1.30 24.57 27.62
C ASN A 26 1.70 25.73 26.69
N ASN A 27 1.49 25.57 25.39
CA ASN A 27 1.94 26.50 24.35
C ASN A 27 0.74 26.96 23.50
N GLU A 28 0.44 26.23 22.42
CA GLU A 28 -0.58 26.58 21.43
C GLU A 28 -2.02 26.59 21.97
N TRP A 29 -2.31 25.75 22.97
CA TRP A 29 -3.68 25.52 23.47
C TRP A 29 -3.88 25.98 24.92
N LYS A 30 -2.99 26.83 25.43
CA LYS A 30 -2.99 27.27 26.83
C LYS A 30 -4.32 27.87 27.30
N ASP A 31 -5.01 28.58 26.40
CA ASP A 31 -6.26 29.28 26.71
C ASP A 31 -7.50 28.60 26.10
N ARG A 32 -7.37 27.36 25.61
CA ARG A 32 -8.45 26.64 24.92
C ARG A 32 -9.05 25.59 25.83
N LYS A 33 -10.38 25.51 25.89
CA LYS A 33 -11.08 24.38 26.53
C LYS A 33 -10.86 23.11 25.75
N ILE A 34 -10.63 22.00 26.44
CA ILE A 34 -10.31 20.70 25.83
C ILE A 34 -11.34 19.68 26.29
N PHE A 35 -12.18 19.25 25.36
CA PHE A 35 -13.21 18.23 25.59
C PHE A 35 -12.72 16.90 25.03
N ILE A 36 -12.90 15.82 25.78
CA ILE A 36 -12.41 14.49 25.40
C ILE A 36 -13.49 13.44 25.59
N GLU A 37 -13.63 12.57 24.59
CA GLU A 37 -14.49 11.40 24.61
C GLU A 37 -13.67 10.15 24.23
N GLY A 38 -13.90 9.03 24.93
CA GLY A 38 -13.31 7.73 24.57
C GLY A 38 -11.85 7.48 25.01
N ILE A 39 -11.26 8.39 25.80
CA ILE A 39 -9.89 8.24 26.35
C ILE A 39 -9.99 8.18 27.90
N PRO A 40 -10.16 6.98 28.49
CA PRO A 40 -10.29 6.83 29.95
C PRO A 40 -9.02 7.18 30.72
N GLU A 41 -9.14 7.67 31.95
CA GLU A 41 -7.99 7.87 32.87
C GLU A 41 -6.86 8.75 32.28
N LEU A 42 -7.22 9.86 31.63
CA LEU A 42 -6.25 10.85 31.16
C LEU A 42 -5.79 11.75 32.32
N THR A 43 -4.48 11.88 32.51
CA THR A 43 -3.87 12.71 33.58
C THR A 43 -3.85 14.20 33.24
N ILE A 44 -3.98 14.55 31.95
CA ILE A 44 -3.96 15.93 31.47
C ILE A 44 -5.29 16.60 31.84
N GLU A 45 -5.23 17.85 32.32
CA GLU A 45 -6.42 18.62 32.67
C GLU A 45 -7.31 18.85 31.44
N THR A 46 -8.58 18.49 31.57
CA THR A 46 -9.61 18.60 30.54
C THR A 46 -10.84 19.31 31.09
N THR A 47 -11.64 19.87 30.17
CA THR A 47 -12.92 20.47 30.51
C THR A 47 -14.00 19.37 30.47
N PRO A 48 -14.78 19.19 31.55
CA PRO A 48 -15.91 18.27 31.53
C PRO A 48 -16.97 18.76 30.56
N ILE A 49 -17.69 17.82 29.94
CA ILE A 49 -18.87 18.14 29.14
C ILE A 49 -19.93 18.75 30.07
N PRO A 50 -20.65 19.82 29.67
CA PRO A 50 -21.67 20.45 30.51
C PRO A 50 -22.73 19.45 31.02
N GLU A 51 -23.23 19.67 32.23
CA GLU A 51 -24.24 18.79 32.83
C GLU A 51 -25.49 18.66 31.94
N GLY A 52 -26.01 17.44 31.83
CA GLY A 52 -27.16 17.12 30.97
C GLY A 52 -26.85 16.97 29.48
N HIS A 53 -25.61 17.21 29.06
CA HIS A 53 -25.15 17.05 27.69
C HIS A 53 -24.19 15.87 27.54
N THR A 54 -24.07 15.37 26.30
CA THR A 54 -23.14 14.32 25.90
C THR A 54 -22.33 14.75 24.67
N ILE A 55 -21.42 13.91 24.21
CA ILE A 55 -20.69 14.16 22.96
C ILE A 55 -21.61 14.15 21.73
N ASN A 56 -22.74 13.43 21.77
CA ASN A 56 -23.63 13.26 20.61
C ASN A 56 -24.44 14.53 20.29
N ASP A 57 -24.60 15.40 21.28
CA ASP A 57 -25.25 16.70 21.16
C ASP A 57 -24.25 17.86 21.24
N MET A 58 -22.98 17.60 20.91
CA MET A 58 -21.92 18.63 20.87
C MET A 58 -22.26 19.82 19.97
N HIS A 59 -23.05 19.60 18.92
CA HIS A 59 -23.55 20.68 18.07
C HIS A 59 -24.41 21.69 18.81
N VAL A 60 -24.95 21.40 20.00
CA VAL A 60 -25.74 22.33 20.80
C VAL A 60 -24.82 23.13 21.71
N TRP A 61 -24.13 22.45 22.64
CA TRP A 61 -23.41 23.12 23.72
C TRP A 61 -22.07 23.72 23.28
N LEU A 62 -21.46 23.25 22.17
CA LEU A 62 -20.26 23.92 21.62
C LEU A 62 -20.57 25.26 20.97
N GLN A 63 -21.84 25.57 20.68
CA GLN A 63 -22.22 26.88 20.15
C GLN A 63 -22.25 27.97 21.23
N TYR A 64 -22.17 27.60 22.51
CA TYR A 64 -22.17 28.58 23.58
C TYR A 64 -20.88 29.44 23.54
N PRO A 65 -20.97 30.77 23.73
CA PRO A 65 -19.83 31.67 23.57
C PRO A 65 -18.60 31.30 24.39
N GLU A 66 -18.79 30.72 25.57
CA GLU A 66 -17.72 30.28 26.46
C GLU A 66 -16.94 29.08 25.92
N ASN A 67 -17.46 28.36 24.92
CA ASN A 67 -16.82 27.20 24.30
C ASN A 67 -16.19 27.54 22.94
N ASN A 68 -16.28 28.79 22.49
CA ASN A 68 -15.59 29.24 21.29
C ASN A 68 -14.08 29.03 21.43
N GLY A 69 -13.46 28.59 20.33
CA GLY A 69 -12.04 28.26 20.31
C GLY A 69 -11.71 26.95 21.03
N SER A 70 -12.67 26.10 21.41
CA SER A 70 -12.34 24.82 22.06
C SER A 70 -11.70 23.81 21.12
N VAL A 71 -11.07 22.79 21.72
CA VAL A 71 -10.59 21.58 21.03
C VAL A 71 -11.42 20.40 21.53
N VAL A 72 -11.88 19.55 20.61
CA VAL A 72 -12.65 18.34 20.92
C VAL A 72 -11.89 17.14 20.38
N ILE A 73 -11.60 16.16 21.24
CA ILE A 73 -10.88 14.94 20.89
C ILE A 73 -11.80 13.74 21.11
N ILE A 74 -12.02 12.94 20.07
CA ILE A 74 -12.94 11.80 20.11
C ILE A 74 -12.19 10.55 19.68
N ASP A 75 -11.94 9.63 20.62
CA ASP A 75 -11.46 8.29 20.29
C ASP A 75 -12.59 7.36 19.87
N GLU A 76 -12.26 6.41 18.99
CA GLU A 76 -13.22 5.52 18.33
C GLU A 76 -14.42 6.29 17.74
N ALA A 77 -14.12 7.32 16.95
CA ALA A 77 -15.05 8.31 16.40
C ALA A 77 -16.28 7.71 15.66
N GLN A 78 -16.23 6.46 15.23
CA GLN A 78 -17.39 5.75 14.69
C GLN A 78 -18.56 5.60 15.68
N ASN A 79 -18.30 5.75 16.98
CA ASN A 79 -19.34 5.72 18.01
C ASN A 79 -20.22 6.97 17.97
N VAL A 80 -19.67 8.11 17.52
CA VAL A 80 -20.36 9.39 17.39
C VAL A 80 -20.80 9.64 15.94
N PHE A 81 -19.97 9.24 14.99
CA PHE A 81 -20.18 9.46 13.55
C PHE A 81 -20.20 8.13 12.79
N PRO A 82 -21.16 7.22 13.04
CA PRO A 82 -21.20 5.93 12.38
C PRO A 82 -21.41 6.08 10.86
N PRO A 83 -21.01 5.08 10.05
CA PRO A 83 -21.32 5.08 8.62
C PRO A 83 -22.83 5.05 8.40
N ARG A 84 -23.30 5.85 7.44
CA ARG A 84 -24.72 5.90 7.07
C ARG A 84 -24.89 5.62 5.58
N SER A 85 -26.07 5.12 5.22
CA SER A 85 -26.48 5.02 3.82
C SER A 85 -26.65 6.43 3.23
N PRO A 86 -26.24 6.66 1.96
CA PRO A 86 -26.40 7.96 1.29
C PRO A 86 -27.86 8.45 1.21
N ALA A 87 -28.84 7.55 1.29
CA ALA A 87 -30.26 7.91 1.25
C ALA A 87 -30.78 8.51 2.58
N VAL A 88 -30.05 8.33 3.69
CA VAL A 88 -30.47 8.81 5.00
C VAL A 88 -30.00 10.24 5.19
N LYS A 89 -30.93 11.14 5.54
CA LYS A 89 -30.61 12.54 5.85
C LYS A 89 -29.54 12.64 6.94
N ALA A 90 -28.62 13.60 6.81
CA ALA A 90 -27.59 13.82 7.80
C ALA A 90 -28.18 14.30 9.14
N PRO A 91 -27.72 13.76 10.28
CA PRO A 91 -28.09 14.28 11.60
C PRO A 91 -27.68 15.75 11.78
N PRO A 92 -28.39 16.52 12.62
CA PRO A 92 -28.03 17.92 12.92
C PRO A 92 -26.57 18.10 13.35
N LEU A 93 -26.04 17.12 14.09
CA LEU A 93 -24.64 17.10 14.48
C LEU A 93 -23.68 17.15 13.27
N VAL A 94 -23.95 16.35 12.23
CA VAL A 94 -23.11 16.26 11.03
C VAL A 94 -23.23 17.54 10.20
N GLU A 95 -24.44 18.09 10.08
CA GLU A 95 -24.68 19.36 9.39
C GLU A 95 -23.92 20.52 10.06
N TRP A 96 -23.92 20.56 11.40
CA TRP A 96 -23.20 21.58 12.17
C TRP A 96 -21.68 21.56 11.93
N LEU A 97 -21.10 20.40 11.58
CA LEU A 97 -19.67 20.32 11.26
C LEU A 97 -19.26 21.19 10.06
N HIS A 98 -20.18 21.59 9.19
CA HIS A 98 -19.86 22.54 8.11
C HIS A 98 -19.50 23.93 8.65
N VAL A 99 -20.06 24.33 9.80
CA VAL A 99 -19.94 25.69 10.36
C VAL A 99 -19.11 25.75 11.64
N HIS A 100 -18.58 24.61 12.14
CA HIS A 100 -17.77 24.55 13.37
C HIS A 100 -16.59 25.55 13.39
N ARG A 101 -16.06 25.93 12.21
CA ARG A 101 -14.98 26.91 12.08
C ARG A 101 -15.38 28.34 12.45
N HIS A 102 -16.66 28.72 12.38
CA HIS A 102 -17.11 30.06 12.80
C HIS A 102 -16.88 30.29 14.30
N SER A 103 -17.06 29.24 15.11
CA SER A 103 -16.75 29.26 16.54
C SER A 103 -15.28 28.94 16.84
N GLY A 104 -14.42 28.80 15.84
CA GLY A 104 -13.00 28.47 16.04
C GLY A 104 -12.74 27.08 16.63
N ILE A 105 -13.70 26.16 16.52
CA ILE A 105 -13.59 24.83 17.13
C ILE A 105 -12.64 23.96 16.30
N ASP A 106 -11.76 23.22 16.97
CA ASP A 106 -10.95 22.17 16.34
C ASP A 106 -11.40 20.80 16.84
N ILE A 107 -11.54 19.87 15.90
CA ILE A 107 -12.05 18.52 16.16
C ILE A 107 -10.99 17.53 15.72
N ILE A 108 -10.58 16.66 16.64
CA ILE A 108 -9.61 15.60 16.41
C ILE A 108 -10.34 14.26 16.56
N LEU A 109 -10.48 13.56 15.44
CA LEU A 109 -11.16 12.28 15.36
C LEU A 109 -10.12 11.16 15.27
N ILE A 110 -10.25 10.16 16.12
CA ILE A 110 -9.40 8.98 16.11
C ILE A 110 -10.26 7.78 15.73
N THR A 111 -9.85 7.01 14.72
CA THR A 111 -10.54 5.77 14.36
C THR A 111 -9.54 4.77 13.77
N GLN A 112 -9.96 3.53 13.55
CA GLN A 112 -9.07 2.51 12.97
C GLN A 112 -8.90 2.69 11.46
N MET A 113 -10.00 2.99 10.77
CA MET A 113 -10.02 3.28 9.33
C MET A 113 -11.04 4.38 9.01
N PRO A 114 -10.79 5.22 8.00
CA PRO A 114 -11.70 6.30 7.62
C PRO A 114 -13.12 5.81 7.29
N GLN A 115 -13.25 4.66 6.62
CA GLN A 115 -14.55 4.12 6.22
C GLN A 115 -15.46 3.74 7.40
N ARG A 116 -14.94 3.67 8.62
CA ARG A 116 -15.74 3.45 9.83
C ARG A 116 -16.48 4.70 10.29
N ILE A 117 -16.21 5.86 9.69
CA ILE A 117 -16.95 7.09 9.97
C ILE A 117 -17.76 7.55 8.77
N ASP A 118 -18.81 8.32 9.07
CA ASP A 118 -19.70 8.97 8.12
C ASP A 118 -18.95 9.63 6.96
N LYS A 119 -19.47 9.46 5.74
CA LYS A 119 -18.88 10.06 4.53
C LYS A 119 -18.85 11.59 4.60
N HIS A 120 -19.90 12.26 5.08
CA HIS A 120 -19.94 13.72 5.15
C HIS A 120 -18.88 14.25 6.11
N VAL A 121 -18.65 13.54 7.22
CA VAL A 121 -17.58 13.89 8.16
C VAL A 121 -16.21 13.74 7.50
N ARG A 122 -15.99 12.65 6.74
CA ARG A 122 -14.74 12.45 5.97
C ARG A 122 -14.49 13.56 4.96
N ASP A 123 -15.53 14.03 4.27
CA ASP A 123 -15.41 15.09 3.26
C ASP A 123 -15.00 16.44 3.88
N LEU A 124 -15.23 16.63 5.19
CA LEU A 124 -14.85 17.84 5.94
C LEU A 124 -13.45 17.77 6.58
N VAL A 125 -12.79 16.62 6.53
CA VAL A 125 -11.43 16.45 7.07
C VAL A 125 -10.45 17.27 6.24
N GLY A 126 -9.76 18.20 6.90
CA GLY A 126 -8.71 19.02 6.28
C GLY A 126 -7.28 18.56 6.58
N ALA A 127 -7.13 17.56 7.46
CA ALA A 127 -5.85 16.96 7.79
C ALA A 127 -6.06 15.50 8.19
N HIS A 128 -5.39 14.57 7.52
CA HIS A 128 -5.45 13.15 7.84
C HIS A 128 -4.06 12.63 8.13
N TYR A 129 -3.87 12.01 9.30
CA TYR A 129 -2.67 11.30 9.69
C TYR A 129 -2.96 9.80 9.81
N HIS A 130 -2.26 8.96 9.06
CA HIS A 130 -2.31 7.51 9.22
C HIS A 130 -1.03 7.00 9.88
N ILE A 131 -1.16 6.32 11.02
CA ILE A 131 -0.05 5.74 11.77
C ILE A 131 0.06 4.25 11.44
N HIS A 132 1.21 3.89 10.86
CA HIS A 132 1.53 2.54 10.44
C HIS A 132 2.84 2.08 11.09
N LYS A 133 2.85 0.86 11.64
CA LYS A 133 4.07 0.23 12.16
C LYS A 133 4.64 -0.71 11.09
N THR A 134 5.84 -0.41 10.63
CA THR A 134 6.53 -1.25 9.65
C THR A 134 6.90 -2.62 10.24
N PRO A 135 7.15 -3.64 9.41
CA PRO A 135 7.65 -4.93 9.87
C PRO A 135 8.98 -4.87 10.65
N LEU A 136 9.77 -3.81 10.46
CA LEU A 136 11.01 -3.53 11.20
C LEU A 136 10.76 -2.89 12.58
N GLY A 137 9.49 -2.64 12.93
CA GLY A 137 9.10 -2.05 14.20
C GLY A 137 9.15 -0.52 14.25
N ILE A 138 9.45 0.13 13.12
CA ILE A 138 9.49 1.60 12.99
C ILE A 138 8.06 2.12 12.79
N PHE A 139 7.66 3.14 13.56
CA PHE A 139 6.39 3.83 13.36
C PHE A 139 6.54 4.91 12.29
N MET A 140 5.66 4.86 11.30
CA MET A 140 5.55 5.83 10.22
C MET A 140 4.23 6.56 10.35
N ARG A 141 4.24 7.86 10.14
CA ARG A 141 3.07 8.72 10.04
C ARG A 141 2.96 9.22 8.61
N TYR A 142 1.81 9.00 7.99
CA TYR A 142 1.52 9.44 6.62
C TYR A 142 0.49 10.56 6.69
N PHE A 143 0.80 11.70 6.07
CA PHE A 143 -0.06 12.87 6.10
C PHE A 143 -0.69 13.16 4.73
N TRP A 144 -1.98 13.51 4.76
CA TRP A 144 -2.72 14.09 3.64
C TRP A 144 -3.45 15.36 4.13
N ASP A 145 -3.62 16.33 3.24
CA ASP A 145 -4.44 17.54 3.45
C ASP A 145 -5.93 17.31 3.15
N TYR A 146 -6.32 16.04 2.96
CA TYR A 146 -7.69 15.56 2.77
C TYR A 146 -7.87 14.18 3.40
N CYS A 147 -9.11 13.67 3.47
CA CYS A 147 -9.36 12.31 3.91
C CYS A 147 -9.00 11.26 2.83
N ALA A 148 -7.81 10.67 2.91
CA ALA A 148 -7.50 9.45 2.17
C ALA A 148 -8.42 8.30 2.64
N ASN A 149 -9.37 7.89 1.80
CA ASN A 149 -10.40 6.91 2.15
C ASN A 149 -9.80 5.51 2.34
N ASN A 150 -8.75 5.20 1.58
CA ASN A 150 -7.97 3.98 1.72
C ASN A 150 -6.48 4.33 1.84
N PRO A 151 -5.98 4.54 3.07
CA PRO A 151 -4.58 4.96 3.28
C PRO A 151 -3.55 4.05 2.61
N ARG A 152 -3.83 2.74 2.52
CA ARG A 152 -2.87 1.77 1.96
C ARG A 152 -2.66 1.93 0.46
N SER A 153 -3.71 2.25 -0.30
CA SER A 153 -3.60 2.49 -1.74
C SER A 153 -3.12 3.91 -2.06
N GLU A 154 -3.27 4.83 -1.11
CA GLU A 154 -2.96 6.26 -1.31
C GLU A 154 -1.63 6.70 -0.70
N PHE A 155 -0.78 5.77 -0.23
CA PHE A 155 0.52 6.09 0.36
C PHE A 155 1.44 6.89 -0.57
N ALA A 156 1.34 6.73 -1.88
CA ALA A 156 2.12 7.50 -2.85
C ALA A 156 1.81 9.00 -2.82
N ASN A 157 0.58 9.37 -2.45
CA ASN A 157 0.13 10.77 -2.34
C ASN A 157 0.37 11.35 -0.94
N ALA A 158 0.85 10.53 -0.01
CA ALA A 158 1.08 10.95 1.36
C ALA A 158 2.44 11.61 1.55
N ARG A 159 2.56 12.49 2.54
CA ARG A 159 3.86 12.92 3.06
C ARG A 159 4.29 11.98 4.19
N PRO A 160 5.29 11.09 3.99
CA PRO A 160 5.73 10.16 5.01
C PRO A 160 6.67 10.85 6.01
N GLU A 161 6.50 10.52 7.29
CA GLU A 161 7.33 10.98 8.38
C GLU A 161 7.65 9.81 9.32
N VAL A 162 8.90 9.69 9.75
CA VAL A 162 9.26 8.75 10.82
C VAL A 162 8.77 9.32 12.14
N TYR A 163 7.82 8.64 12.77
CA TYR A 163 7.23 9.08 14.03
C TYR A 163 7.80 8.30 15.20
N LYS A 164 8.15 9.00 16.28
CA LYS A 164 8.59 8.37 17.54
C LYS A 164 7.54 8.62 18.60
N LEU A 165 6.95 7.55 19.11
CA LEU A 165 6.06 7.61 20.27
C LEU A 165 6.85 8.09 21.49
N ASP A 166 6.37 9.14 22.14
CA ASP A 166 6.98 9.64 23.36
C ASP A 166 6.70 8.66 24.51
N LYS A 167 7.77 8.18 25.16
CA LYS A 167 7.67 7.29 26.31
C LYS A 167 6.94 7.94 27.49
N LYS A 168 7.02 9.27 27.62
CA LYS A 168 6.34 10.01 28.69
C LYS A 168 4.82 9.97 28.53
N ALA A 169 4.32 9.91 27.29
CA ALA A 169 2.89 9.88 27.02
C ALA A 169 2.21 8.59 27.51
N PHE A 170 2.95 7.49 27.69
CA PHE A 170 2.40 6.26 28.27
C PHE A 170 2.00 6.41 29.74
N GLY A 171 2.58 7.37 30.47
CA GLY A 171 2.19 7.67 31.85
C GLY A 171 1.03 8.66 31.96
N LEU A 172 0.58 9.25 30.85
CA LEU A 172 -0.48 10.25 30.82
C LEU A 172 -1.86 9.65 30.57
N TYR A 173 -1.94 8.37 30.18
CA TYR A 173 -3.16 7.68 29.80
C TYR A 173 -3.02 6.17 30.00
N LYS A 174 -4.05 5.52 30.56
CA LYS A 174 -4.11 4.07 30.68
C LYS A 174 -4.81 3.46 29.47
N SER A 175 -4.05 2.82 28.57
CA SER A 175 -4.65 2.08 27.44
C SER A 175 -5.40 0.84 27.93
N ALA A 176 -6.59 0.58 27.37
CA ALA A 176 -7.43 -0.57 27.71
C ALA A 176 -6.67 -1.90 27.76
N GLU A 177 -7.04 -2.69 28.77
CA GLU A 177 -6.47 -3.97 29.16
C GLU A 177 -6.68 -5.03 28.05
N ILE A 178 -5.70 -5.92 27.89
CA ILE A 178 -5.59 -7.00 26.88
C ILE A 178 -4.99 -6.55 25.53
N HIS A 179 -3.71 -6.18 25.58
CA HIS A 179 -2.81 -6.18 24.43
C HIS A 179 -2.51 -7.63 24.00
N THR A 180 -3.36 -8.25 23.17
CA THR A 180 -2.97 -9.45 22.41
C THR A 180 -1.88 -9.07 21.41
N LYS A 181 -0.61 -9.19 21.83
CA LYS A 181 0.56 -9.05 20.96
C LYS A 181 0.56 -10.21 19.96
N VAL A 182 -0.10 -10.02 18.83
CA VAL A 182 0.06 -10.90 17.67
C VAL A 182 1.52 -10.79 17.22
N LYS A 183 2.28 -11.89 17.32
CA LYS A 183 3.66 -11.96 16.86
C LYS A 183 3.67 -11.84 15.33
N THR A 184 3.93 -10.64 14.81
CA THR A 184 4.16 -10.47 13.37
C THR A 184 5.46 -11.18 12.98
N PRO A 185 5.48 -11.97 11.89
CA PRO A 185 6.70 -12.63 11.43
C PRO A 185 7.77 -11.58 11.11
N LYS A 186 8.99 -11.78 11.63
CA LYS A 186 10.13 -10.88 11.36
C LYS A 186 10.47 -10.95 9.86
N SER A 187 10.64 -9.79 9.23
CA SER A 187 11.01 -9.71 7.81
C SER A 187 12.35 -10.40 7.56
N ARG A 188 12.46 -11.21 6.49
CA ARG A 188 13.69 -11.92 6.09
C ARG A 188 14.89 -10.98 5.86
N VAL A 189 14.61 -9.69 5.63
CA VAL A 189 15.60 -8.61 5.47
C VAL A 189 16.53 -8.48 6.68
N LEU A 190 16.05 -8.77 7.91
CA LEU A 190 16.87 -8.74 9.13
C LEU A 190 18.02 -9.76 9.13
N TYR A 191 17.92 -10.84 8.35
CA TYR A 191 18.96 -11.87 8.23
C TYR A 191 19.91 -11.60 7.06
N ILE A 192 19.46 -10.89 6.02
CA ILE A 192 20.25 -10.61 4.81
C ILE A 192 21.33 -9.55 5.09
N ILE A 193 21.03 -8.52 5.89
CA ILE A 193 21.97 -7.43 6.21
C ILE A 193 23.27 -7.92 6.89
N PRO A 194 23.23 -8.72 7.97
CA PRO A 194 24.45 -9.22 8.61
C PRO A 194 25.25 -10.16 7.69
N ILE A 195 24.57 -10.98 6.88
CA ILE A 195 25.24 -11.87 5.91
C ILE A 195 25.96 -11.05 4.84
N ALA A 196 25.33 -10.01 4.31
CA ALA A 196 25.95 -9.11 3.33
C ALA A 196 27.17 -8.37 3.91
N LEU A 197 27.10 -7.94 5.17
CA LEU A 197 28.25 -7.31 5.86
C LEU A 197 29.42 -8.28 6.06
N VAL A 198 29.15 -9.54 6.42
CA VAL A 198 30.18 -10.57 6.55
C VAL A 198 30.83 -10.85 5.20
N LEU A 199 30.03 -11.02 4.13
CA LEU A 199 30.55 -11.23 2.78
C LEU A 199 31.39 -10.04 2.30
N PHE A 200 30.94 -8.81 2.56
CA PHE A 200 31.69 -7.61 2.22
C PHE A 200 33.04 -7.54 2.95
N ALA A 201 33.07 -7.84 4.25
CA ALA A 201 34.30 -7.90 5.04
C ALA A 201 35.26 -9.00 4.54
N LEU A 202 34.72 -10.15 4.11
CA LEU A 202 35.49 -11.27 3.60
C LEU A 202 36.10 -10.97 2.22
N CYS A 203 35.32 -10.36 1.31
CA CYS A 203 35.81 -9.85 0.03
C CYS A 203 36.86 -8.75 0.23
N PHE A 204 36.67 -7.85 1.18
CA PHE A 204 37.64 -6.80 1.50
C PHE A 204 38.94 -7.39 2.05
N TYR A 205 38.86 -8.37 2.95
CA TYR A 205 40.02 -9.08 3.50
C TYR A 205 40.80 -9.85 2.43
N LEU A 206 40.10 -10.57 1.55
CA LEU A 206 40.72 -11.30 0.44
C LEU A 206 41.38 -10.35 -0.58
N GLY A 207 40.71 -9.23 -0.92
CA GLY A 207 41.28 -8.19 -1.77
C GLY A 207 42.52 -7.53 -1.16
N TYR A 208 42.49 -7.26 0.15
CA TYR A 208 43.64 -6.72 0.89
C TYR A 208 44.83 -7.70 0.91
N LYS A 209 44.59 -8.99 1.13
CA LYS A 209 45.64 -10.03 1.05
C LYS A 209 46.22 -10.19 -0.36
N LEU A 210 45.39 -10.09 -1.39
CA LEU A 210 45.84 -10.16 -2.78
C LEU A 210 46.74 -8.96 -3.12
N LEU A 211 46.37 -7.76 -2.67
CA LEU A 211 47.17 -6.54 -2.85
C LEU A 211 48.51 -6.58 -2.06
N LEU A 212 48.51 -7.14 -0.85
CA LEU A 212 49.75 -7.34 -0.07
C LEU A 212 50.64 -8.47 -0.61
N GLY A 213 50.04 -9.51 -1.21
CA GLY A 213 50.76 -10.64 -1.79
C GLY A 213 51.45 -10.37 -3.12
N LEU A 214 51.16 -9.23 -3.76
CA LEU A 214 51.82 -8.77 -5.00
C LEU A 214 53.17 -8.05 -4.74
N GLY A 215 53.64 -7.99 -3.48
CA GLY A 215 54.83 -7.23 -3.09
C GLY A 215 55.92 -8.01 -2.33
N GLN A 216 55.90 -9.35 -2.33
CA GLN A 216 56.97 -10.15 -1.72
C GLN A 216 57.49 -11.21 -2.69
N ASP A 217 58.66 -10.91 -3.27
CA ASP A 217 59.55 -11.88 -3.91
C ASP A 217 60.50 -12.51 -2.87
N GLU A 218 60.65 -13.83 -3.02
CA GLU A 218 61.72 -14.76 -2.59
C GLU A 218 62.00 -15.05 -1.10
N GLY A 219 62.14 -16.36 -0.81
CA GLY A 219 62.73 -16.86 0.44
C GLY A 219 62.45 -18.34 0.74
N THR A 220 63.34 -19.21 0.26
CA THR A 220 63.51 -20.66 0.44
C THR A 220 63.27 -21.23 1.86
N ALA A 221 62.66 -22.42 1.93
CA ALA A 221 63.05 -23.50 2.85
C ALA A 221 62.46 -24.87 2.41
N GLU A 222 63.35 -25.82 2.14
CA GLU A 222 63.07 -27.24 1.85
C GLU A 222 62.65 -28.02 3.12
N GLY A 223 61.91 -29.12 2.94
CA GLY A 223 61.64 -30.08 4.02
C GLY A 223 60.57 -31.13 3.66
N GLU A 224 61.04 -32.32 3.27
CA GLU A 224 60.35 -33.50 2.76
C GLU A 224 59.13 -34.04 3.55
N ALA A 225 58.14 -34.63 2.85
CA ALA A 225 57.80 -36.07 2.99
C ALA A 225 56.61 -36.53 2.09
N LYS A 226 56.96 -37.41 1.14
CA LYS A 226 56.21 -38.58 0.60
C LYS A 226 54.80 -38.40 0.02
N THR A 227 54.77 -38.43 -1.31
CA THR A 227 53.67 -38.83 -2.20
C THR A 227 53.33 -40.32 -2.10
N GLN A 228 52.04 -40.68 -2.10
CA GLN A 228 51.51 -41.75 -2.95
C GLN A 228 50.12 -41.36 -3.52
N THR A 229 50.15 -41.05 -4.81
CA THR A 229 49.08 -40.84 -5.80
C THR A 229 48.27 -42.12 -6.02
N ILE A 230 46.96 -42.03 -6.27
CA ILE A 230 46.27 -42.51 -7.53
C ILE A 230 44.86 -41.87 -7.59
N VAL A 231 44.67 -40.79 -8.35
CA VAL A 231 43.67 -40.65 -9.45
C VAL A 231 44.22 -39.55 -10.38
N SER A 232 44.23 -39.85 -11.68
CA SER A 232 44.87 -39.16 -12.79
C SER A 232 44.36 -37.73 -13.05
N GLY A 233 45.30 -36.79 -13.24
CA GLY A 233 45.06 -35.36 -13.51
C GLY A 233 44.41 -35.04 -14.87
N GLU A 234 44.39 -35.98 -15.80
CA GLU A 234 43.76 -35.78 -17.12
C GLU A 234 42.23 -35.65 -17.05
N GLN A 235 41.58 -36.32 -16.10
CA GLN A 235 40.12 -36.21 -15.91
C GLN A 235 39.71 -34.90 -15.23
N LEU A 236 40.60 -34.28 -14.44
CA LEU A 236 40.31 -33.03 -13.75
C LEU A 236 40.37 -31.83 -14.71
N GLU A 237 41.32 -31.83 -15.65
CA GLU A 237 41.45 -30.79 -16.67
C GLU A 237 40.33 -30.85 -17.73
N GLN A 238 39.87 -32.06 -18.08
CA GLN A 238 38.73 -32.21 -18.98
C GLN A 238 37.41 -31.75 -18.33
N VAL A 239 37.20 -32.02 -17.03
CA VAL A 239 36.02 -31.55 -16.30
C VAL A 239 36.06 -30.03 -16.07
N ARG A 240 37.24 -29.47 -15.77
CA ARG A 240 37.43 -28.01 -15.65
C ARG A 240 37.25 -27.28 -16.97
N GLY A 241 37.79 -27.82 -18.07
CA GLY A 241 37.62 -27.26 -19.41
C GLY A 241 36.15 -27.28 -19.88
N THR A 242 35.41 -28.33 -19.54
CA THR A 242 33.98 -28.44 -19.88
C THR A 242 33.12 -27.53 -19.00
N ALA A 243 33.45 -27.39 -17.70
CA ALA A 243 32.77 -26.49 -16.78
C ALA A 243 33.03 -25.00 -17.09
N HIS A 244 34.24 -24.64 -17.54
CA HIS A 244 34.56 -23.28 -17.97
C HIS A 244 33.87 -22.90 -19.29
N LYS A 245 33.77 -23.82 -20.25
CA LYS A 245 32.99 -23.59 -21.49
C LYS A 245 31.49 -23.49 -21.21
N ALA A 246 30.94 -24.38 -20.40
CA ALA A 246 29.53 -24.34 -20.00
C ALA A 246 29.16 -23.08 -19.20
N SER A 247 30.07 -22.58 -18.36
CA SER A 247 29.87 -21.33 -17.61
C SER A 247 30.02 -20.08 -18.47
N GLY A 248 30.92 -20.11 -19.47
CA GLY A 248 31.09 -19.03 -20.45
C GLY A 248 29.92 -18.92 -21.43
N GLU A 249 29.36 -20.06 -21.86
CA GLU A 249 28.16 -20.12 -22.70
C GLU A 249 26.90 -19.79 -21.90
N ALA A 250 26.76 -20.26 -20.65
CA ALA A 250 25.67 -19.87 -19.78
C ALA A 250 25.72 -18.36 -19.45
N GLY A 251 26.91 -17.78 -19.25
CA GLY A 251 27.09 -16.34 -19.06
C GLY A 251 26.72 -15.50 -20.30
N ARG A 252 27.06 -15.97 -21.51
CA ARG A 252 26.63 -15.33 -22.78
C ARG A 252 25.14 -15.48 -23.05
N ASN A 253 24.55 -16.63 -22.73
CA ASN A 253 23.11 -16.86 -22.93
C ASN A 253 22.24 -16.07 -21.93
N ILE A 254 22.69 -15.95 -20.67
CA ILE A 254 22.01 -15.12 -19.65
C ILE A 254 22.22 -13.62 -19.94
N GLY A 255 23.39 -13.23 -20.45
CA GLY A 255 23.67 -11.86 -20.90
C GLY A 255 22.80 -11.44 -22.09
N ASN A 256 22.54 -12.35 -23.03
CA ASN A 256 21.67 -12.11 -24.19
C ASN A 256 20.17 -12.21 -23.88
N GLN A 257 19.77 -12.85 -22.78
CA GLN A 257 18.36 -13.01 -22.39
C GLN A 257 17.85 -11.93 -21.41
N LEU A 258 18.74 -11.16 -20.78
CA LEU A 258 18.38 -10.13 -19.78
C LEU A 258 18.49 -8.68 -20.28
N GLY A 259 18.73 -8.46 -21.56
CA GLY A 259 18.67 -7.13 -22.17
C GLY A 259 18.14 -7.20 -23.59
N PRO A 260 17.12 -6.41 -23.97
CA PRO A 260 17.03 -6.00 -25.36
C PRO A 260 18.28 -5.18 -25.65
N ASP A 261 19.01 -5.57 -26.72
CA ASP A 261 20.12 -4.86 -27.35
C ASP A 261 20.35 -3.44 -26.82
N LYS A 262 21.22 -3.32 -25.80
CA LYS A 262 21.75 -2.03 -25.32
C LYS A 262 23.18 -1.81 -25.81
N GLU A 263 23.47 -2.24 -27.04
CA GLU A 263 24.56 -1.64 -27.80
C GLU A 263 24.00 -0.40 -28.52
N ASN A 264 24.33 0.79 -28.02
CA ASN A 264 24.16 2.10 -28.66
C ASN A 264 22.79 2.41 -29.30
N GLN A 265 21.85 2.98 -28.52
CA GLN A 265 20.67 3.64 -29.11
C GLN A 265 20.66 5.13 -28.75
N ASN A 266 21.37 5.92 -29.55
CA ASN A 266 20.97 7.32 -29.71
C ASN A 266 19.54 7.34 -30.29
N LEU A 267 18.72 8.32 -29.87
CA LEU A 267 17.38 8.49 -30.42
C LEU A 267 17.49 8.75 -31.93
N THR A 268 17.00 7.82 -32.75
CA THR A 268 16.93 8.00 -34.21
C THR A 268 15.53 8.42 -34.63
N LYS A 269 15.41 9.07 -35.79
CA LYS A 269 14.13 9.62 -36.27
C LYS A 269 13.11 8.51 -36.53
N GLU A 270 13.58 7.35 -36.97
CA GLU A 270 12.80 6.16 -37.32
C GLU A 270 12.07 5.57 -36.11
N MET A 271 12.60 5.77 -34.89
CA MET A 271 11.95 5.31 -33.65
C MET A 271 10.65 6.06 -33.33
N PHE A 272 10.43 7.21 -33.95
CA PHE A 272 9.25 8.08 -33.75
C PHE A 272 8.20 7.94 -34.86
N GLU A 273 8.47 7.16 -35.90
CA GLU A 273 7.54 6.87 -36.98
C GLU A 273 6.63 5.67 -36.60
N PRO A 274 5.29 5.82 -36.67
CA PRO A 274 4.36 4.72 -36.42
C PRO A 274 4.56 3.57 -37.41
N THR A 275 4.66 2.33 -36.94
CA THR A 275 4.73 1.15 -37.81
C THR A 275 3.38 0.79 -38.42
N VAL A 276 2.29 1.20 -37.76
CA VAL A 276 0.92 1.07 -38.25
C VAL A 276 0.38 2.47 -38.53
N GLU A 277 -0.06 2.69 -39.77
CA GLU A 277 -0.62 3.97 -40.21
C GLU A 277 -1.82 4.37 -39.33
N GLY A 278 -1.84 5.62 -38.85
CA GLY A 278 -2.91 6.14 -37.99
C GLY A 278 -2.86 5.72 -36.52
N HIS A 279 -1.87 4.91 -36.11
CA HIS A 279 -1.74 4.39 -34.75
C HIS A 279 -0.43 4.87 -34.08
N PRO A 280 -0.40 6.05 -33.43
CA PRO A 280 0.81 6.62 -32.81
C PRO A 280 1.45 5.72 -31.73
N GLU A 281 0.65 4.88 -31.08
CA GLU A 281 1.09 3.88 -30.12
C GLU A 281 1.98 2.80 -30.75
N SER A 282 1.99 2.67 -32.08
CA SER A 282 2.77 1.66 -32.81
C SER A 282 4.27 1.99 -32.92
N LYS A 283 4.72 3.19 -32.54
CA LYS A 283 6.12 3.67 -32.67
C LYS A 283 7.18 2.82 -31.94
N PRO A 284 8.27 2.39 -32.60
CA PRO A 284 9.27 1.47 -32.03
C PRO A 284 9.81 1.87 -30.65
N ILE A 285 9.89 3.17 -30.34
CA ILE A 285 10.31 3.68 -29.03
C ILE A 285 9.49 3.14 -27.85
N TYR A 286 8.23 2.76 -28.07
CA TYR A 286 7.34 2.22 -27.04
C TYR A 286 7.42 0.69 -26.88
N ASN A 287 8.23 -0.02 -27.67
CA ASN A 287 8.28 -1.49 -27.66
C ASN A 287 8.66 -2.07 -26.29
N GLY A 288 9.54 -1.39 -25.53
CA GLY A 288 9.98 -1.85 -24.21
C GLY A 288 8.95 -1.72 -23.08
N VAL A 289 7.86 -0.96 -23.29
CA VAL A 289 6.80 -0.75 -22.29
C VAL A 289 5.44 -1.29 -22.71
N ARG A 290 5.28 -1.67 -23.99
CA ARG A 290 4.04 -2.26 -24.50
C ARG A 290 3.93 -3.72 -24.09
N GLN A 291 2.89 -4.03 -23.34
CA GLN A 291 2.52 -5.39 -22.96
C GLN A 291 1.02 -5.57 -23.22
N VAL A 292 0.65 -6.65 -23.91
CA VAL A 292 -0.75 -7.01 -24.11
C VAL A 292 -1.30 -7.50 -22.77
N LYS A 293 -2.07 -6.66 -22.08
CA LYS A 293 -2.71 -7.02 -20.80
C LYS A 293 -3.97 -7.86 -20.99
N GLN A 294 -4.63 -7.69 -22.12
CA GLN A 294 -5.88 -8.34 -22.45
C GLN A 294 -5.93 -8.57 -23.95
N MET A 295 -6.32 -9.77 -24.35
CA MET A 295 -6.49 -10.14 -25.75
C MET A 295 -7.96 -10.00 -26.15
N GLU A 296 -8.19 -9.79 -27.44
CA GLU A 296 -9.53 -9.80 -28.01
C GLU A 296 -10.09 -11.23 -27.97
N PHE A 297 -11.24 -11.39 -27.30
CA PHE A 297 -11.93 -12.68 -27.18
C PHE A 297 -13.44 -12.45 -27.36
N PRO A 298 -14.17 -13.32 -28.09
CA PRO A 298 -15.61 -13.19 -28.25
C PRO A 298 -16.33 -13.42 -26.92
N VAL A 299 -17.07 -12.42 -26.44
CA VAL A 299 -17.90 -12.54 -25.22
C VAL A 299 -19.40 -12.55 -25.50
N ALA A 300 -19.80 -12.18 -26.71
CA ALA A 300 -21.18 -12.30 -27.17
C ALA A 300 -21.20 -12.46 -28.69
N CYS A 301 -22.09 -13.30 -29.19
CA CYS A 301 -22.42 -13.39 -30.62
C CYS A 301 -23.92 -13.18 -30.80
N VAL A 302 -24.30 -12.40 -31.82
CA VAL A 302 -25.69 -12.02 -32.07
C VAL A 302 -26.04 -12.33 -33.51
N LYS A 303 -27.06 -13.17 -33.69
CA LYS A 303 -27.64 -13.55 -34.98
C LYS A 303 -28.88 -12.69 -35.24
N SER A 304 -28.86 -11.94 -36.33
CA SER A 304 -30.00 -11.19 -36.88
C SER A 304 -30.54 -11.91 -38.12
N SER A 305 -31.64 -11.43 -38.70
CA SER A 305 -32.25 -12.01 -39.90
C SER A 305 -31.28 -12.15 -41.07
N ASN A 306 -30.36 -11.19 -41.26
CA ASN A 306 -29.43 -11.17 -42.40
C ASN A 306 -27.93 -11.29 -42.04
N SER A 307 -27.55 -11.12 -40.78
CA SER A 307 -26.14 -11.07 -40.34
C SER A 307 -25.91 -11.79 -39.01
N CYS A 308 -24.67 -12.22 -38.74
CA CYS A 308 -24.25 -12.72 -37.45
C CYS A 308 -22.88 -12.12 -37.14
N ASN A 309 -22.75 -11.43 -36.00
CA ASN A 309 -21.51 -10.80 -35.57
C ASN A 309 -21.18 -11.19 -34.12
N CYS A 310 -19.90 -11.38 -33.84
CA CYS A 310 -19.37 -11.57 -32.49
C CYS A 310 -18.65 -10.31 -32.01
N TYR A 311 -18.68 -10.07 -30.71
CA TYR A 311 -18.19 -8.86 -30.07
C TYR A 311 -17.19 -9.19 -28.96
N SER A 312 -16.15 -8.36 -28.84
CA SER A 312 -15.19 -8.39 -27.73
C SER A 312 -15.77 -7.76 -26.46
N GLU A 313 -15.05 -7.85 -25.34
CA GLU A 313 -15.41 -7.19 -24.07
C GLU A 313 -15.59 -5.67 -24.19
N GLN A 314 -14.96 -5.06 -25.20
CA GLN A 314 -15.06 -3.63 -25.47
C GLN A 314 -16.15 -3.30 -26.52
N ALA A 315 -17.03 -4.26 -26.82
CA ALA A 315 -18.08 -4.16 -27.82
C ALA A 315 -17.57 -3.94 -29.27
N THR A 316 -16.31 -4.29 -29.54
CA THR A 316 -15.74 -4.25 -30.90
C THR A 316 -16.18 -5.48 -31.70
N VAL A 317 -16.59 -5.29 -32.96
CA VAL A 317 -16.92 -6.40 -33.87
C VAL A 317 -15.65 -7.16 -34.24
N LEU A 318 -15.62 -8.46 -33.94
CA LEU A 318 -14.53 -9.37 -34.30
C LEU A 318 -14.71 -9.84 -35.74
N LYS A 319 -13.97 -9.23 -36.68
CA LYS A 319 -14.09 -9.48 -38.12
C LYS A 319 -13.47 -10.81 -38.55
N GLU A 320 -12.60 -11.34 -37.71
CA GLU A 320 -11.87 -12.60 -37.87
C GLU A 320 -12.79 -13.81 -37.67
N ILE A 321 -13.95 -13.62 -37.02
CA ILE A 321 -14.97 -14.65 -36.85
C ILE A 321 -15.95 -14.57 -38.01
N ASP A 322 -15.94 -15.60 -38.86
CA ASP A 322 -16.82 -15.66 -40.02
C ASP A 322 -18.27 -15.98 -39.64
N LYS A 323 -19.21 -15.71 -40.57
CA LYS A 323 -20.65 -15.87 -40.34
C LYS A 323 -21.03 -17.29 -39.91
N LYS A 324 -20.35 -18.33 -40.44
CA LYS A 324 -20.63 -19.72 -40.09
C LYS A 324 -20.27 -20.00 -38.63
N THR A 325 -19.08 -19.58 -38.21
CA THR A 325 -18.61 -19.74 -36.83
C THR A 325 -19.45 -18.94 -35.85
N CYS A 326 -19.88 -17.71 -36.20
CA CYS A 326 -20.80 -16.94 -35.37
C CYS A 326 -22.14 -17.65 -35.15
N ILE A 327 -22.73 -18.23 -36.21
CA ILE A 327 -23.99 -18.97 -36.11
C ILE A 327 -23.81 -20.20 -35.22
N ASP A 328 -22.71 -20.93 -35.37
CA ASP A 328 -22.36 -22.08 -34.53
C ASP A 328 -22.27 -21.69 -33.04
N TYR A 329 -21.61 -20.58 -32.71
CA TYR A 329 -21.52 -20.09 -31.33
C TYR A 329 -22.87 -19.67 -30.73
N VAL A 330 -23.79 -19.17 -31.56
CA VAL A 330 -25.15 -18.83 -31.11
C VAL A 330 -26.00 -20.08 -30.89
N ASP A 331 -25.90 -21.05 -31.79
CA ASP A 331 -26.76 -22.24 -31.77
C ASP A 331 -26.22 -23.32 -30.79
N ASN A 332 -24.89 -23.45 -30.64
CA ASN A 332 -24.22 -24.47 -29.83
C ASN A 332 -23.49 -23.93 -28.58
N GLY A 333 -23.44 -22.60 -28.41
CA GLY A 333 -22.74 -21.94 -27.32
C GLY A 333 -21.30 -21.55 -27.65
N MET A 334 -20.82 -20.49 -27.00
CA MET A 334 -19.45 -19.98 -27.19
C MET A 334 -18.41 -20.93 -26.58
N PRO A 335 -17.19 -21.00 -27.15
CA PRO A 335 -16.11 -21.81 -26.59
C PRO A 335 -15.72 -21.31 -25.21
N PHE A 336 -15.26 -22.25 -24.36
CA PHE A 336 -14.67 -21.91 -23.07
C PHE A 336 -13.50 -20.93 -23.25
N ASN A 337 -13.46 -19.89 -22.42
CA ASN A 337 -12.36 -18.93 -22.40
C ASN A 337 -11.34 -19.32 -21.31
N PRO A 338 -10.20 -19.95 -21.66
CA PRO A 338 -9.19 -20.36 -20.67
C PRO A 338 -8.39 -19.18 -20.11
N TYR A 339 -8.58 -17.97 -20.63
CA TYR A 339 -7.86 -16.76 -20.24
C TYR A 339 -8.69 -15.85 -19.32
N LYS A 340 -9.93 -16.25 -18.98
CA LYS A 340 -10.81 -15.49 -18.09
C LYS A 340 -10.44 -15.78 -16.63
N ASP A 341 -9.85 -14.79 -15.96
CA ASP A 341 -9.54 -14.87 -14.53
C ASP A 341 -10.83 -14.86 -13.68
N GLU A 342 -11.02 -15.86 -12.80
CA GLU A 342 -12.21 -15.96 -11.92
C GLU A 342 -12.36 -14.76 -10.97
N SER A 343 -11.29 -13.98 -10.76
CA SER A 343 -11.25 -12.86 -9.81
C SER A 343 -12.04 -11.62 -10.23
N GLN A 344 -12.41 -11.47 -11.51
CA GLN A 344 -13.14 -10.29 -12.01
C GLN A 344 -14.67 -10.48 -12.08
N GLY A 345 -15.18 -11.68 -11.78
CA GLY A 345 -16.60 -12.04 -11.91
C GLY A 345 -17.41 -12.07 -10.61
N ARG A 346 -16.87 -11.58 -9.47
CA ARG A 346 -17.60 -11.62 -8.19
C ARG A 346 -18.55 -10.42 -8.06
N PHE A 347 -19.58 -10.40 -8.91
CA PHE A 347 -20.79 -9.65 -8.58
C PHE A 347 -21.36 -10.22 -7.29
N VAL A 348 -21.51 -9.34 -6.30
CA VAL A 348 -22.18 -9.60 -5.03
C VAL A 348 -23.56 -10.18 -5.34
N LYS A 349 -23.77 -11.46 -5.00
CA LYS A 349 -25.12 -12.00 -4.83
C LYS A 349 -25.77 -11.15 -3.73
N LEU A 350 -26.61 -10.20 -4.12
CA LEU A 350 -27.54 -9.57 -3.20
C LEU A 350 -28.42 -10.70 -2.66
N SER A 351 -28.34 -10.91 -1.35
CA SER A 351 -29.24 -11.80 -0.64
C SER A 351 -30.66 -11.22 -0.75
N GLU A 352 -31.52 -11.86 -1.52
CA GLU A 352 -32.96 -11.73 -1.37
C GLU A 352 -33.34 -12.38 -0.03
N SER A 353 -33.58 -11.54 0.98
CA SER A 353 -34.31 -11.93 2.18
C SER A 353 -35.34 -10.86 2.50
N ALA A 354 -36.47 -10.95 1.79
CA ALA A 354 -37.80 -10.46 2.14
C ALA A 354 -38.74 -11.18 1.15
N GLY A 355 -39.83 -11.83 1.49
CA GLY A 355 -40.66 -11.86 2.69
C GLY A 355 -42.08 -12.19 2.19
N GLY A 356 -42.75 -13.14 2.85
CA GLY A 356 -44.21 -13.29 2.82
C GLY A 356 -44.77 -14.41 1.93
N VAL A 357 -45.53 -15.32 2.57
CA VAL A 357 -46.86 -15.88 2.20
C VAL A 357 -47.30 -16.68 3.45
N VAL A 358 -48.12 -16.16 4.38
CA VAL A 358 -49.60 -16.20 4.38
C VAL A 358 -50.19 -17.51 3.84
N ASN A 359 -50.40 -18.47 4.73
CA ASN A 359 -51.68 -19.18 4.89
C ASN A 359 -51.73 -19.82 6.27
#